data_AF-A0A4Y9ZGV3-F1
#
_entry.id   AF-A0A4Y9ZGV3-F1
#
_cell.length_a   1.000
_cell.length_b   1.000
_cell.length_c   1.000
_cell.angle_alpha   90.00
_cell.angle_beta   90.00
_cell.angle_gamma   90.00
#
_symmetry.space_group_name_H-M   'P 1'
#
loop_
_entity.id
_entity.type
_entity.pdbx_description
1 polymer ?
#
loop_
_entity_poly.entity_id
_entity_poly.type
_entity_poly.pdbx_seq_one_letter_code
_entity_poly.pdbx_strand_id
1 'polypeptide(L)'
;MFAIYGLGAPPELIDAAYASHTGYLKPIVHSPHAITDADFVEHLGDEEYYNAYHAYFLNYLSNHTITEALEKYIFAPEYNYMPGAKKQPEMLNRCLAGLVHPFIHVGYGAEFGVKGQLAEGLAMTAVHITHQTTFVPYSLFSSHMEFLTAPITSLLNRLASLTLTHGGKSFSVPKPTFSIYQRILDEPAFEKAVPPTEDKKYEYVVDHQGNTVHKLVTDWYHSWLEGAKSNEDVEARLEAMVEEVVWGQVILYGVAGLAGPGIKPGRDINADFFLYVLLCRSTSNSSHPQ
;
A
#
# COMPACT_ATOMS: atom_id res chain seq x y z
N MET A 1 -6.24 0.54 15.32
CA MET A 1 -7.13 1.46 16.08
C MET A 1 -7.92 2.38 15.16
N PHE A 2 -7.26 3.10 14.24
CA PHE A 2 -7.93 3.99 13.28
C PHE A 2 -9.09 3.36 12.48
N ALA A 3 -8.94 2.10 12.05
CA ALA A 3 -10.01 1.38 11.33
C ALA A 3 -11.35 1.38 12.08
N ILE A 4 -11.36 0.90 13.33
CA ILE A 4 -12.59 0.79 14.13
C ILE A 4 -13.12 2.17 14.54
N TYR A 5 -12.22 3.13 14.77
CA TYR A 5 -12.61 4.52 15.04
C TYR A 5 -13.34 5.13 13.83
N GLY A 6 -12.82 4.96 12.62
CA GLY A 6 -13.46 5.43 11.38
C GLY A 6 -14.82 4.79 11.12
N LEU A 7 -15.02 3.56 11.59
CA LEU A 7 -16.31 2.84 11.55
C LEU A 7 -17.29 3.25 12.67
N GLY A 8 -16.92 4.19 13.53
CA GLY A 8 -17.78 4.69 14.61
C GLY A 8 -17.80 3.80 15.85
N ALA A 9 -16.73 3.02 16.12
CA ALA A 9 -16.62 2.25 17.36
C ALA A 9 -16.72 3.17 18.59
N PRO A 10 -17.51 2.78 19.61
CA PRO A 10 -17.59 3.55 20.85
C PRO A 10 -16.27 3.45 21.65
N PRO A 11 -15.99 4.39 22.56
CA PRO A 11 -14.74 4.44 23.33
C PRO A 11 -14.40 3.11 24.02
N GLU A 12 -15.39 2.44 24.60
CA GLU A 12 -15.20 1.18 25.32
C GLU A 12 -14.68 0.06 24.40
N LEU A 13 -15.10 0.06 23.13
CA LEU A 13 -14.62 -0.91 22.14
C LEU A 13 -13.20 -0.58 21.68
N ILE A 14 -12.86 0.71 21.58
CA ILE A 14 -11.50 1.16 21.26
C ILE A 14 -10.54 0.75 22.38
N ASP A 15 -10.91 0.98 23.64
CA ASP A 15 -10.11 0.61 24.80
C ASP A 15 -9.92 -0.90 24.90
N ALA A 16 -10.99 -1.68 24.69
CA ALA A 16 -10.94 -3.14 24.69
C ALA A 16 -10.01 -3.66 23.58
N ALA A 17 -10.11 -3.10 22.38
CA ALA A 17 -9.24 -3.47 21.27
C ALA A 17 -7.79 -3.06 21.56
N TYR A 18 -7.54 -1.86 22.08
CA TYR A 18 -6.20 -1.45 22.49
C TYR A 18 -5.60 -2.43 23.52
N ALA A 19 -6.35 -2.76 24.57
CA ALA A 19 -5.92 -3.70 25.60
C ALA A 19 -5.59 -5.10 25.05
N SER A 20 -6.31 -5.57 24.02
CA SER A 20 -5.99 -6.85 23.39
C SER A 20 -4.74 -6.80 22.50
N HIS A 21 -4.34 -5.63 22.04
CA HIS A 21 -3.20 -5.44 21.12
C HIS A 21 -1.89 -5.09 21.85
N THR A 22 -1.95 -4.56 23.08
CA THR A 22 -0.75 -4.17 23.84
C THR A 22 0.17 -5.34 24.17
N GLY A 23 -0.38 -6.55 24.34
CA GLY A 23 0.36 -7.72 24.81
C GLY A 23 1.44 -8.25 23.87
N TYR A 24 1.40 -7.89 22.59
CA TYR A 24 2.40 -8.30 21.59
C TYR A 24 3.18 -7.12 20.99
N LEU A 25 3.03 -5.91 21.55
CA LEU A 25 3.87 -4.78 21.19
C LEU A 25 5.31 -5.05 21.63
N LYS A 26 6.27 -4.79 20.74
CA LYS A 26 7.69 -4.92 21.07
C LYS A 26 8.15 -3.69 21.87
N PRO A 27 9.04 -3.87 22.87
CA PRO A 27 9.70 -2.73 23.50
C PRO A 27 10.44 -1.88 22.48
N ILE A 28 10.56 -0.57 22.77
CA ILE A 28 11.37 0.33 21.97
C ILE A 28 12.84 -0.08 22.10
N VAL A 29 13.49 -0.33 20.97
CA VAL A 29 14.93 -0.55 20.87
C VAL A 29 15.60 0.77 20.50
N HIS A 30 16.64 1.16 21.23
CA HIS A 30 17.41 2.36 20.91
C HIS A 30 18.30 2.12 19.70
N SER A 31 18.19 2.99 18.71
CA SER A 31 19.04 2.96 17.52
C SER A 31 20.49 3.34 17.86
N PRO A 32 21.49 2.84 17.11
CA PRO A 32 22.90 3.13 17.38
C PRO A 32 23.24 4.63 17.39
N HIS A 33 22.64 5.40 16.50
CA HIS A 33 22.70 6.87 16.48
C HIS A 33 21.48 7.47 15.76
N ALA A 34 21.34 8.79 15.83
CA ALA A 34 20.31 9.52 15.09
C ALA A 34 20.59 9.49 13.58
N ILE A 35 19.51 9.46 12.78
CA ILE A 35 19.55 9.65 11.33
C ILE A 35 19.55 11.14 11.01
N THR A 36 20.28 11.50 9.97
CA THR A 36 20.40 12.82 9.36
C THR A 36 20.16 12.71 7.85
N ASP A 37 20.13 13.83 7.14
CA ASP A 37 20.04 13.81 5.67
C ASP A 37 21.27 13.16 5.01
N ALA A 38 22.44 13.20 5.68
CA ALA A 38 23.70 12.72 5.13
C ALA A 38 23.82 11.18 5.12
N ASP A 39 23.25 10.53 6.13
CA ASP A 39 23.27 9.07 6.33
C ASP A 39 21.89 8.42 6.10
N PHE A 40 20.89 9.20 5.67
CA PHE A 40 19.52 8.72 5.43
C PHE A 40 19.47 7.45 4.58
N VAL A 41 20.25 7.37 3.49
CA VAL A 41 20.24 6.21 2.57
C VAL A 41 21.07 5.03 3.12
N GLU A 42 22.07 5.31 3.96
CA GLU A 42 23.00 4.31 4.47
C GLU A 42 22.28 3.23 5.29
N HIS A 43 21.35 3.65 6.15
CA HIS A 43 20.67 2.77 7.10
C HIS A 43 19.30 2.25 6.63
N LEU A 44 18.92 2.47 5.36
CA LEU A 44 17.63 1.96 4.85
C LEU A 44 17.59 0.43 4.86
N GLY A 45 16.51 -0.18 5.32
CA GLY A 45 16.41 -1.64 5.45
C GLY A 45 17.05 -2.21 6.72
N ASP A 46 17.44 -1.36 7.67
CA ASP A 46 18.00 -1.77 8.96
C ASP A 46 16.99 -1.51 10.09
N GLU A 47 16.42 -2.58 10.64
CA GLU A 47 15.41 -2.52 11.71
C GLU A 47 15.94 -1.85 12.99
N GLU A 48 17.26 -1.88 13.24
CA GLU A 48 17.85 -1.22 14.41
C GLU A 48 17.68 0.31 14.37
N TYR A 49 17.51 0.89 13.18
CA TYR A 49 17.36 2.32 12.97
C TYR A 49 15.91 2.80 12.98
N TYR A 50 14.93 1.93 13.27
CA TYR A 50 13.50 2.32 13.28
C TYR A 50 13.23 3.53 14.18
N ASN A 51 13.75 3.53 15.41
CA ASN A 51 13.52 4.62 16.35
C ASN A 51 14.17 5.93 15.87
N ALA A 52 15.37 5.85 15.27
CA ALA A 52 16.05 7.01 14.70
C ALA A 52 15.31 7.59 13.49
N TYR A 53 14.80 6.76 12.56
CA TYR A 53 13.96 7.23 11.47
C TYR A 53 12.64 7.83 11.97
N HIS A 54 12.02 7.21 12.97
CA HIS A 54 10.79 7.75 13.58
C HIS A 54 11.02 9.15 14.17
N ALA A 55 12.11 9.35 14.91
CA ALA A 55 12.48 10.67 15.43
C ALA A 55 12.80 11.68 14.30
N TYR A 56 13.51 11.24 13.26
CA TYR A 56 13.81 12.05 12.08
C TYR A 56 12.53 12.54 11.38
N PHE A 57 11.56 11.65 11.13
CA PHE A 57 10.30 12.01 10.49
C PHE A 57 9.40 12.86 11.38
N LEU A 58 9.34 12.60 12.69
CA LEU A 58 8.63 13.48 13.64
C LEU A 58 9.21 14.90 13.62
N ASN A 59 10.54 15.03 13.60
CA ASN A 59 11.19 16.33 13.50
C ASN A 59 10.87 17.02 12.17
N TYR A 60 10.91 16.31 11.04
CA TYR A 60 10.51 16.86 9.74
C TYR A 60 9.05 17.36 9.76
N LEU A 61 8.13 16.51 10.24
CA LEU A 61 6.69 16.79 10.29
C LEU A 61 6.31 17.88 11.31
N SER A 62 7.21 18.28 12.21
CA SER A 62 6.97 19.42 13.11
C SER A 62 6.79 20.73 12.34
N ASN A 63 7.46 20.88 11.20
CA ASN A 63 7.44 22.09 10.37
C ASN A 63 6.84 21.89 8.97
N HIS A 64 6.47 20.65 8.63
CA HIS A 64 5.92 20.31 7.31
C HIS A 64 4.56 19.63 7.43
N THR A 65 3.78 19.72 6.37
CA THR A 65 2.50 19.04 6.18
C THR A 65 2.71 17.56 5.84
N ILE A 66 1.63 16.80 5.96
CA ILE A 66 1.59 15.40 5.52
C ILE A 66 1.89 15.29 4.02
N THR A 67 1.27 16.16 3.22
CA THR A 67 1.45 16.18 1.77
C THR A 67 2.90 16.42 1.39
N GLU A 68 3.56 17.43 1.99
CA GLU A 68 4.99 17.71 1.74
C GLU A 68 5.87 16.51 2.10
N ALA A 69 5.58 15.80 3.20
CA ALA A 69 6.32 14.61 3.57
C ALA A 69 6.14 13.45 2.59
N LEU A 70 4.93 13.22 2.09
CA LEU A 70 4.66 12.16 1.10
C LEU A 70 5.28 12.47 -0.25
N GLU A 71 5.12 13.71 -0.73
CA GLU A 71 5.74 14.19 -1.96
C GLU A 71 7.26 14.02 -1.90
N LYS A 72 7.89 14.41 -0.79
CA LYS A 72 9.34 14.27 -0.60
C LYS A 72 9.78 12.81 -0.47
N TYR A 73 9.29 12.09 0.54
CA TYR A 73 9.91 10.82 0.95
C TYR A 73 9.36 9.60 0.24
N ILE A 74 8.16 9.66 -0.35
CA ILE A 74 7.55 8.51 -1.04
C ILE A 74 7.60 8.68 -2.56
N PHE A 75 7.29 9.88 -3.08
CA PHE A 75 7.12 10.07 -4.52
C PHE A 75 8.30 10.75 -5.23
N ALA A 76 9.14 11.51 -4.51
CA ALA A 76 10.25 12.21 -5.16
C ALA A 76 11.26 11.21 -5.78
N PRO A 77 11.74 11.47 -7.02
CA PRO A 77 12.67 10.59 -7.69
C PRO A 77 13.94 10.31 -6.88
N GLU A 78 14.51 11.32 -6.21
CA GLU A 78 15.75 11.18 -5.42
C GLU A 78 15.60 10.24 -4.21
N TYR A 79 14.38 10.05 -3.71
CA TYR A 79 14.07 9.08 -2.64
C TYR A 79 13.62 7.72 -3.17
N ASN A 80 13.71 7.49 -4.49
CA ASN A 80 13.39 6.20 -5.10
C ASN A 80 14.52 5.66 -5.97
N TYR A 81 15.22 6.51 -6.70
CA TYR A 81 16.29 6.14 -7.61
C TYR A 81 17.40 7.19 -7.66
N MET A 82 18.63 6.74 -7.43
CA MET A 82 19.86 7.54 -7.46
C MET A 82 20.86 6.91 -8.45
N PRO A 83 21.11 7.55 -9.61
CA PRO A 83 22.08 7.03 -10.59
C PRO A 83 23.46 6.82 -9.98
N GLY A 84 24.02 5.61 -10.16
CA GLY A 84 25.37 5.26 -9.67
C GLY A 84 25.48 5.02 -8.16
N ALA A 85 24.38 5.09 -7.40
CA ALA A 85 24.39 4.75 -5.98
C ALA A 85 24.57 3.23 -5.78
N LYS A 86 25.37 2.86 -4.76
CA LYS A 86 25.56 1.45 -4.36
C LYS A 86 24.29 0.82 -3.80
N LYS A 87 23.43 1.64 -3.20
CA LYS A 87 22.18 1.26 -2.56
C LYS A 87 21.12 2.25 -3.02
N GLN A 88 20.03 1.72 -3.60
CA GLN A 88 18.93 2.54 -4.08
C GLN A 88 17.97 2.83 -2.92
N PRO A 89 17.46 4.08 -2.79
CA PRO A 89 16.54 4.42 -1.71
C PRO A 89 15.23 3.63 -1.76
N GLU A 90 14.60 3.50 -2.93
CA GLU A 90 13.42 2.64 -3.16
C GLU A 90 12.24 2.89 -2.19
N MET A 91 12.01 4.12 -1.73
CA MET A 91 11.04 4.37 -0.65
C MET A 91 9.60 3.98 -1.01
N LEU A 92 9.14 4.12 -2.25
CA LEU A 92 7.83 3.63 -2.67
C LEU A 92 7.73 2.10 -2.60
N ASN A 93 8.77 1.39 -3.07
CA ASN A 93 8.87 -0.07 -2.97
C ASN A 93 8.85 -0.50 -1.50
N ARG A 94 9.63 0.15 -0.63
CA ARG A 94 9.63 -0.17 0.81
C ARG A 94 8.29 0.16 1.48
N CYS A 95 7.58 1.17 1.02
CA CYS A 95 6.27 1.56 1.56
C CYS A 95 5.23 0.44 1.33
N LEU A 96 5.36 -0.26 0.20
CA LEU A 96 4.52 -1.40 -0.17
C LEU A 96 5.03 -2.74 0.43
N ALA A 97 6.16 -2.74 1.15
CA ALA A 97 6.74 -3.95 1.71
C ALA A 97 6.07 -4.38 3.03
N GLY A 98 6.49 -5.52 3.57
CA GLY A 98 6.09 -5.96 4.91
C GLY A 98 4.58 -6.14 5.04
N LEU A 99 3.92 -6.75 4.06
CA LEU A 99 2.45 -6.89 4.00
C LEU A 99 1.74 -5.52 4.02
N VAL A 100 2.32 -4.54 3.33
CA VAL A 100 1.87 -3.15 3.24
C VAL A 100 1.62 -2.45 4.58
N HIS A 101 2.14 -2.96 5.69
CA HIS A 101 2.03 -2.28 7.00
C HIS A 101 2.52 -0.82 6.98
N PRO A 102 3.64 -0.47 6.28
CA PRO A 102 4.06 0.92 6.18
C PRO A 102 3.00 1.76 5.46
N PHE A 103 2.51 1.29 4.31
CA PHE A 103 1.44 1.94 3.56
C PHE A 103 0.14 2.08 4.37
N ILE A 104 -0.24 1.10 5.19
CA ILE A 104 -1.42 1.18 6.07
C ILE A 104 -1.24 2.32 7.10
N HIS A 105 -0.08 2.42 7.74
CA HIS A 105 0.19 3.51 8.69
C HIS A 105 0.26 4.87 7.99
N VAL A 106 0.92 4.94 6.84
CA VAL A 106 0.95 6.15 5.99
C VAL A 106 -0.47 6.58 5.63
N GLY A 107 -1.30 5.63 5.17
CA GLY A 107 -2.70 5.84 4.80
C GLY A 107 -3.52 6.38 5.94
N TYR A 108 -3.46 5.78 7.14
CA TYR A 108 -4.15 6.29 8.32
C TYR A 108 -3.63 7.66 8.77
N GLY A 109 -2.31 7.88 8.69
CA GLY A 109 -1.73 9.19 8.97
C GLY A 109 -2.31 10.26 8.06
N ALA A 110 -2.42 9.98 6.76
CA ALA A 110 -2.98 10.89 5.78
C ALA A 110 -4.50 11.08 5.92
N GLU A 111 -5.26 10.00 6.06
CA GLU A 111 -6.72 10.01 6.16
C GLU A 111 -7.21 10.76 7.41
N PHE A 112 -6.61 10.48 8.57
CA PHE A 112 -7.02 11.07 9.85
C PHE A 112 -6.23 12.32 10.23
N GLY A 113 -5.28 12.76 9.39
CA GLY A 113 -4.44 13.93 9.66
C GLY A 113 -3.48 13.77 10.85
N VAL A 114 -3.13 12.53 11.23
CA VAL A 114 -2.30 12.25 12.40
C VAL A 114 -0.83 12.11 12.00
N LYS A 115 -0.06 13.19 12.20
CA LYS A 115 1.38 13.23 11.87
C LYS A 115 2.21 12.15 12.56
N GLY A 116 1.89 11.79 13.81
CA GLY A 116 2.58 10.71 14.52
C GLY A 116 2.41 9.36 13.82
N GLN A 117 1.18 9.05 13.40
CA GLN A 117 0.87 7.83 12.64
C GLN A 117 1.60 7.80 11.28
N LEU A 118 1.68 8.96 10.61
CA LEU A 118 2.47 9.08 9.38
C LEU A 118 3.97 8.84 9.64
N ALA A 119 4.52 9.40 10.73
CA ALA A 119 5.93 9.21 11.09
C ALA A 119 6.26 7.74 11.35
N GLU A 120 5.37 6.99 12.01
CA GLU A 120 5.50 5.54 12.17
C GLU A 120 5.51 4.82 10.82
N GLY A 121 4.57 5.17 9.93
CA GLY A 121 4.51 4.64 8.56
C GLY A 121 5.80 4.88 7.78
N LEU A 122 6.31 6.11 7.78
CA LEU A 122 7.56 6.47 7.11
C LEU A 122 8.78 5.78 7.74
N ALA A 123 8.82 5.62 9.06
CA ALA A 123 9.89 4.90 9.74
C ALA A 123 9.88 3.41 9.39
N MET A 124 8.71 2.77 9.35
CA MET A 124 8.60 1.39 8.86
C MET A 124 9.07 1.30 7.40
N THR A 125 8.62 2.22 6.54
CA THR A 125 9.10 2.30 5.16
C THR A 125 10.63 2.37 5.09
N ALA A 126 11.27 3.19 5.92
CA ALA A 126 12.73 3.33 5.89
C ALA A 126 13.46 2.02 6.25
N VAL A 127 12.93 1.24 7.20
CA VAL A 127 13.61 0.03 7.71
C VAL A 127 13.20 -1.27 7.03
N HIS A 128 12.14 -1.29 6.24
CA HIS A 128 11.77 -2.49 5.48
C HIS A 128 12.72 -2.73 4.31
N ILE A 129 13.01 -4.01 4.04
CA ILE A 129 13.78 -4.46 2.88
C ILE A 129 13.00 -4.26 1.57
N THR A 130 13.72 -4.16 0.46
CA THR A 130 13.13 -4.10 -0.88
C THR A 130 13.03 -5.52 -1.45
N HIS A 131 11.85 -5.88 -1.93
CA HIS A 131 11.62 -7.17 -2.60
C HIS A 131 10.78 -7.04 -3.87
N GLN A 132 10.00 -5.96 -4.03
CA GLN A 132 9.07 -5.81 -5.14
C GLN A 132 9.52 -4.79 -6.20
N THR A 133 10.83 -4.71 -6.46
CA THR A 133 11.40 -3.81 -7.47
C THR A 133 10.85 -4.11 -8.87
N THR A 134 10.42 -5.33 -9.14
CA THR A 134 9.74 -5.71 -10.40
C THR A 134 8.38 -5.03 -10.54
N PHE A 135 7.64 -4.81 -9.45
CA PHE A 135 6.37 -4.06 -9.47
C PHE A 135 6.59 -2.54 -9.55
N VAL A 136 7.63 -2.04 -8.88
CA VAL A 136 8.00 -0.62 -8.82
C VAL A 136 9.40 -0.43 -9.44
N PRO A 137 9.54 -0.56 -10.77
CA PRO A 137 10.84 -0.47 -11.41
C PRO A 137 11.39 0.96 -11.38
N TYR A 138 12.71 1.08 -11.40
CA TYR A 138 13.39 2.38 -11.42
C TYR A 138 13.00 3.27 -12.60
N SER A 139 12.53 2.67 -13.71
CA SER A 139 12.00 3.41 -14.85
C SER A 139 10.89 4.38 -14.47
N LEU A 140 10.08 4.07 -13.46
CA LEU A 140 9.03 4.97 -12.96
C LEU A 140 9.59 6.32 -12.47
N PHE A 141 10.86 6.34 -12.03
CA PHE A 141 11.51 7.52 -11.48
C PHE A 141 12.63 8.04 -12.37
N SER A 142 13.24 7.18 -13.20
CA SER A 142 14.36 7.55 -14.06
C SER A 142 13.93 8.16 -15.40
N SER A 143 12.73 7.85 -15.90
CA SER A 143 12.26 8.36 -17.20
C SER A 143 11.68 9.77 -17.15
N HIS A 144 11.49 10.36 -15.96
CA HIS A 144 10.80 11.63 -15.81
C HIS A 144 11.40 12.54 -14.74
N MET A 145 12.54 13.18 -15.04
CA MET A 145 12.90 14.43 -14.33
C MET A 145 11.91 15.57 -14.61
N GLU A 146 11.01 15.41 -15.59
CA GLU A 146 10.00 16.41 -15.98
C GLU A 146 8.59 16.16 -15.39
N PHE A 147 8.35 15.07 -14.64
CA PHE A 147 7.05 14.82 -13.96
C PHE A 147 6.77 15.78 -12.79
N LEU A 148 7.74 16.63 -12.43
CA LEU A 148 7.70 17.58 -11.32
C LEU A 148 6.69 18.74 -11.49
N THR A 149 5.80 18.69 -12.49
CA THR A 149 4.86 19.79 -12.80
C THR A 149 3.37 19.43 -12.71
N ALA A 150 3.01 18.16 -12.54
CA ALA A 150 1.63 17.76 -12.26
C ALA A 150 1.43 17.69 -10.73
N PRO A 151 0.47 18.43 -10.14
CA PRO A 151 0.31 18.48 -8.69
C PRO A 151 -0.28 17.16 -8.17
N ILE A 152 0.59 16.27 -7.69
CA ILE A 152 0.25 15.07 -6.89
C ILE A 152 -0.65 15.45 -5.69
N THR A 153 -0.53 16.70 -5.24
CA THR A 153 -1.41 17.36 -4.28
C THR A 153 -2.90 17.24 -4.64
N SER A 154 -3.28 17.28 -5.93
CA SER A 154 -4.67 17.06 -6.39
C SER A 154 -5.12 15.64 -6.04
N LEU A 155 -4.33 14.64 -6.39
CA LEU A 155 -4.63 13.22 -6.16
C LEU A 155 -4.69 12.88 -4.66
N LEU A 156 -3.73 13.35 -3.86
CA LEU A 156 -3.71 13.08 -2.40
C LEU A 156 -4.88 13.76 -1.67
N ASN A 157 -5.20 15.01 -2.01
CA ASN A 157 -6.36 15.70 -1.43
C ASN A 157 -7.69 15.04 -1.83
N ARG A 158 -7.74 14.37 -2.99
CA ARG A 158 -8.92 13.68 -3.49
C ARG A 158 -9.03 12.24 -3.00
N LEU A 159 -7.92 11.54 -2.76
CA LEU A 159 -7.91 10.26 -2.02
C LEU A 159 -8.50 10.44 -0.62
N ALA A 160 -8.17 11.55 0.05
CA ALA A 160 -8.81 11.93 1.31
C ALA A 160 -10.30 12.32 1.17
N SER A 161 -10.76 12.68 -0.05
CA SER A 161 -12.16 13.04 -0.33
C SER A 161 -13.01 11.87 -0.85
N LEU A 162 -12.37 10.86 -1.47
CA LEU A 162 -12.97 9.61 -1.95
C LEU A 162 -13.54 8.78 -0.79
N THR A 163 -13.00 8.96 0.42
CA THR A 163 -13.47 8.24 1.60
C THR A 163 -14.72 8.85 2.23
N LEU A 164 -15.06 10.14 2.02
CA LEU A 164 -16.13 10.77 2.82
C LEU A 164 -17.00 11.89 2.17
N THR A 165 -16.79 12.32 0.92
CA THR A 165 -17.62 13.44 0.37
C THR A 165 -18.41 13.10 -0.89
N HIS A 166 -19.73 12.97 -0.75
CA HIS A 166 -20.71 13.06 -1.84
C HIS A 166 -20.79 14.53 -2.33
N GLY A 167 -20.01 14.88 -3.36
CA GLY A 167 -20.02 16.22 -3.95
C GLY A 167 -19.71 16.18 -5.44
N GLY A 168 -20.73 15.92 -6.26
CA GLY A 168 -20.60 15.60 -7.67
C GLY A 168 -20.10 16.72 -8.60
N LYS A 169 -19.40 16.30 -9.65
CA LYS A 169 -19.55 16.82 -11.02
C LYS A 169 -19.69 15.64 -11.98
N SER A 170 -20.79 15.64 -12.73
CA SER A 170 -21.07 14.65 -13.77
C SER A 170 -20.18 14.91 -14.98
N PHE A 171 -18.98 14.35 -14.98
CA PHE A 171 -18.30 13.99 -16.23
C PHE A 171 -18.79 12.60 -16.66
N SER A 172 -18.77 12.30 -17.96
CA SER A 172 -18.94 10.93 -18.44
C SER A 172 -17.68 10.11 -18.14
N VAL A 173 -17.30 10.05 -16.86
CA VAL A 173 -16.15 9.29 -16.40
C VAL A 173 -16.43 7.82 -16.72
N PRO A 174 -15.49 7.11 -17.38
CA PRO A 174 -15.65 5.69 -17.59
C PRO A 174 -15.88 4.99 -16.25
N LYS A 175 -16.90 4.13 -16.18
CA LYS A 175 -17.21 3.38 -14.95
C LYS A 175 -16.16 2.29 -14.73
N PRO A 176 -15.96 1.84 -13.48
CA PRO A 176 -15.19 0.63 -13.21
C PRO A 176 -15.63 -0.53 -14.13
N THR A 177 -14.64 -1.10 -14.81
CA THR A 177 -14.78 -2.20 -15.77
C THR A 177 -14.30 -3.53 -15.18
N PHE A 178 -13.48 -3.49 -14.13
CA PHE A 178 -12.77 -4.62 -13.54
C PHE A 178 -11.92 -5.39 -14.55
N SER A 179 -11.48 -4.72 -15.62
CA SER A 179 -10.79 -5.35 -16.74
C SER A 179 -9.41 -5.89 -16.36
N ILE A 180 -8.77 -5.35 -15.32
CA ILE A 180 -7.51 -5.91 -14.80
C ILE A 180 -7.68 -7.35 -14.31
N TYR A 181 -8.81 -7.68 -13.67
CA TYR A 181 -9.07 -9.04 -13.19
C TYR A 181 -9.27 -10.00 -14.36
N GLN A 182 -9.99 -9.59 -15.41
CA GLN A 182 -10.14 -10.37 -16.63
C GLN A 182 -8.77 -10.61 -17.29
N ARG A 183 -7.93 -9.57 -17.40
CA ARG A 183 -6.57 -9.68 -17.94
C ARG A 183 -5.69 -10.65 -17.16
N ILE A 184 -5.81 -10.67 -15.82
CA ILE A 184 -5.09 -11.63 -14.97
C ILE A 184 -5.59 -13.06 -15.21
N LEU A 185 -6.91 -13.25 -15.35
CA LEU A 185 -7.51 -14.57 -15.61
C LEU A 185 -7.15 -15.12 -16.99
N ASP A 186 -7.03 -14.24 -17.99
CA ASP A 186 -6.69 -14.61 -19.36
C ASP A 186 -5.18 -14.81 -19.58
N GLU A 187 -4.34 -14.43 -18.61
CA GLU A 187 -2.88 -14.50 -18.74
C GLU A 187 -2.37 -15.93 -18.41
N PRO A 188 -1.81 -16.66 -19.40
CA PRO A 188 -1.37 -18.05 -19.20
C PRO A 188 -0.31 -18.21 -18.11
N ALA A 189 0.48 -17.17 -17.85
CA ALA A 189 1.48 -17.19 -16.79
C ALA A 189 0.89 -17.48 -15.39
N PHE A 190 -0.41 -17.21 -15.17
CA PHE A 190 -1.06 -17.43 -13.88
C PHE A 190 -1.83 -18.75 -13.76
N GLU A 191 -1.98 -19.55 -14.82
CA GLU A 191 -2.70 -20.83 -14.77
C GLU A 191 -2.12 -21.82 -13.74
N LYS A 192 -0.82 -21.72 -13.47
CA LYS A 192 -0.09 -22.52 -12.46
C LYS A 192 0.82 -21.65 -11.60
N ALA A 193 0.35 -20.42 -11.29
CA ALA A 193 1.21 -19.35 -10.78
C ALA A 193 2.02 -19.73 -9.55
N VAL A 194 1.45 -20.50 -8.61
CA VAL A 194 2.08 -20.78 -7.32
C VAL A 194 1.90 -22.25 -6.94
N PRO A 195 2.99 -23.00 -6.68
CA PRO A 195 2.90 -24.35 -6.15
C PRO A 195 2.06 -24.38 -4.86
N PRO A 196 1.17 -25.38 -4.67
CA PRO A 196 0.38 -25.49 -3.43
C PRO A 196 1.21 -25.61 -2.15
N THR A 197 2.46 -26.07 -2.29
CA THR A 197 3.47 -26.26 -1.23
C THR A 197 4.31 -25.02 -0.94
N GLU A 198 4.16 -23.94 -1.72
CA GLU A 198 4.89 -22.70 -1.47
C GLU A 198 4.26 -21.96 -0.29
N ASP A 199 5.07 -21.64 0.71
CA ASP A 199 4.64 -20.90 1.91
C ASP A 199 4.75 -19.39 1.69
N LYS A 200 5.76 -18.94 0.92
CA LYS A 200 6.03 -17.53 0.59
C LYS A 200 5.49 -17.17 -0.78
N LYS A 201 4.19 -17.35 -0.90
CA LYS A 201 3.52 -17.27 -2.20
C LYS A 201 3.54 -15.87 -2.82
N TYR A 202 3.54 -14.81 -2.00
CA TYR A 202 3.67 -13.43 -2.48
C TYR A 202 5.03 -13.21 -3.12
N GLU A 203 6.09 -13.52 -2.37
CA GLU A 203 7.48 -13.42 -2.82
C GLU A 203 7.70 -14.29 -4.07
N TYR A 204 7.14 -15.49 -4.09
CA TYR A 204 7.18 -16.36 -5.26
C TYR A 204 6.59 -15.68 -6.50
N VAL A 205 5.42 -15.04 -6.39
CA VAL A 205 4.79 -14.31 -7.51
C VAL A 205 5.66 -13.12 -7.92
N VAL A 206 6.21 -12.37 -6.97
CA VAL A 206 7.11 -11.23 -7.25
C VAL A 206 8.34 -11.69 -8.04
N ASP A 207 8.93 -12.82 -7.66
CA ASP A 207 10.17 -13.35 -8.25
C ASP A 207 9.93 -13.96 -9.64
N HIS A 208 8.83 -14.69 -9.82
CA HIS A 208 8.59 -15.48 -11.03
C HIS A 208 7.70 -14.76 -12.04
N GLN A 209 6.77 -13.92 -11.57
CA GLN A 209 5.76 -13.25 -12.38
C GLN A 209 5.77 -11.73 -12.23
N GLY A 210 6.73 -11.17 -11.49
CA GLY A 210 6.87 -9.73 -11.23
C GLY A 210 6.71 -8.85 -12.47
N ASN A 211 7.47 -9.16 -13.51
CA ASN A 211 7.45 -8.43 -14.78
C ASN A 211 6.11 -8.58 -15.52
N THR A 212 5.49 -9.75 -15.45
CA THR A 212 4.17 -10.02 -16.06
C THR A 212 3.10 -9.18 -15.38
N VAL A 213 3.05 -9.19 -14.04
CA VAL A 213 2.13 -8.34 -13.26
C VAL A 213 2.35 -6.87 -13.59
N HIS A 214 3.60 -6.39 -13.56
CA HIS A 214 3.93 -5.00 -13.87
C HIS A 214 3.43 -4.61 -15.27
N LYS A 215 3.66 -5.47 -16.27
CA LYS A 215 3.17 -5.25 -17.63
C LYS A 215 1.64 -5.18 -17.68
N LEU A 216 0.93 -6.10 -17.04
CA LEU A 216 -0.55 -6.10 -17.02
C LEU A 216 -1.11 -4.84 -16.38
N VAL A 217 -0.55 -4.42 -15.24
CA VAL A 217 -0.94 -3.17 -14.55
C VAL A 217 -0.65 -1.96 -15.43
N THR A 218 0.50 -1.95 -16.12
CA THR A 218 0.89 -0.86 -17.05
C THR A 218 -0.06 -0.79 -18.24
N ASP A 219 -0.39 -1.92 -18.86
CA ASP A 219 -1.34 -1.97 -19.98
C ASP A 219 -2.76 -1.56 -19.54
N TRP A 220 -3.17 -1.93 -18.32
CA TRP A 220 -4.44 -1.51 -17.73
C TRP A 220 -4.47 0.00 -17.46
N TYR A 221 -3.41 0.55 -16.86
CA TYR A 221 -3.22 2.00 -16.67
C TYR A 221 -3.32 2.75 -18.00
N HIS A 222 -2.62 2.29 -19.05
CA HIS A 222 -2.69 2.92 -20.37
C HIS A 222 -4.09 2.85 -20.98
N SER A 223 -4.82 1.73 -20.79
CA SER A 223 -6.19 1.61 -21.31
C SER A 223 -7.17 2.57 -20.63
N TRP A 224 -6.98 2.89 -19.35
CA TRP A 224 -7.77 3.89 -18.65
C TRP A 224 -7.57 5.30 -19.23
N LEU A 225 -6.33 5.61 -19.61
CA LEU A 225 -5.95 6.91 -20.15
C LEU A 225 -6.17 7.04 -21.66
N GLU A 226 -6.56 5.96 -22.34
CA GLU A 226 -6.81 5.98 -23.77
C GLU A 226 -7.95 6.96 -24.14
N GLY A 227 -7.65 7.83 -25.11
CA GLY A 227 -8.59 8.84 -25.59
C GLY A 227 -8.85 10.00 -24.63
N ALA A 228 -8.04 10.16 -23.57
CA ALA A 228 -8.13 11.32 -22.69
C ALA A 228 -7.83 12.62 -23.45
N LYS A 229 -8.68 13.65 -23.27
CA LYS A 229 -8.63 14.89 -24.07
C LYS A 229 -8.06 16.10 -23.35
N SER A 230 -7.96 16.05 -22.03
CA SER A 230 -7.39 17.11 -21.19
C SER A 230 -6.83 16.53 -19.89
N ASN A 231 -6.10 17.36 -19.13
CA ASN A 231 -5.60 16.96 -17.82
C ASN A 231 -6.74 16.67 -16.83
N GLU A 232 -7.84 17.41 -16.90
CA GLU A 232 -9.03 17.15 -16.08
C GLU A 232 -9.68 15.81 -16.42
N ASP A 233 -9.66 15.39 -17.69
CA ASP A 233 -10.15 14.08 -18.13
C ASP A 233 -9.22 12.96 -17.63
N VAL A 234 -7.89 13.17 -17.69
CA VAL A 234 -6.90 12.25 -17.10
C VAL A 234 -7.15 12.07 -15.61
N GLU A 235 -7.27 13.16 -14.86
CA GLU A 235 -7.53 13.12 -13.40
C GLU A 235 -8.83 12.38 -13.09
N ALA A 236 -9.93 12.68 -13.80
CA ALA A 236 -11.20 12.01 -13.59
C ALA A 236 -11.13 10.50 -13.88
N ARG A 237 -10.34 10.08 -14.88
CA ARG A 237 -10.11 8.66 -15.19
C ARG A 237 -9.25 7.98 -14.14
N LEU A 238 -8.23 8.65 -13.62
CA LEU A 238 -7.42 8.13 -12.51
C LEU A 238 -8.26 7.98 -11.23
N GLU A 239 -9.17 8.91 -10.94
CA GLU A 239 -10.13 8.78 -9.84
C GLU A 239 -11.01 7.53 -10.00
N ALA A 240 -11.59 7.30 -11.19
CA ALA A 240 -12.38 6.09 -11.45
C ALA A 240 -11.55 4.80 -11.42
N MET A 241 -10.29 4.86 -11.86
CA MET A 241 -9.35 3.74 -11.76
C MET A 241 -9.07 3.38 -10.29
N VAL A 242 -8.87 4.38 -9.42
CA VAL A 242 -8.75 4.16 -7.97
C VAL A 242 -10.04 3.58 -7.39
N GLU A 243 -11.20 4.08 -7.82
CA GLU A 243 -12.49 3.56 -7.41
C GLU A 243 -12.65 2.07 -7.79
N GLU A 244 -12.19 1.66 -8.99
CA GLU A 244 -12.15 0.26 -9.42
C GLU A 244 -11.30 -0.60 -8.49
N VAL A 245 -10.13 -0.12 -8.07
CA VAL A 245 -9.28 -0.85 -7.10
C VAL A 245 -10.01 -1.01 -5.78
N VAL A 246 -10.62 0.05 -5.25
CA VAL A 246 -11.34 0.01 -3.97
C VAL A 246 -12.51 -0.97 -4.04
N TRP A 247 -13.38 -0.85 -5.04
CA TRP A 247 -14.51 -1.77 -5.20
C TRP A 247 -14.08 -3.20 -5.45
N GLY A 248 -13.04 -3.40 -6.25
CA GLY A 248 -12.50 -4.73 -6.54
C GLY A 248 -12.02 -5.41 -5.26
N GLN A 249 -11.30 -4.68 -4.41
CA GLN A 249 -10.85 -5.18 -3.10
C GLN A 249 -12.02 -5.46 -2.15
N VAL A 250 -13.05 -4.61 -2.11
CA VAL A 250 -14.26 -4.86 -1.28
C VAL A 250 -15.01 -6.10 -1.75
N ILE A 251 -15.17 -6.29 -3.06
CA ILE A 251 -15.83 -7.46 -3.63
C ILE A 251 -15.03 -8.72 -3.32
N LEU A 252 -13.71 -8.72 -3.55
CA LEU A 252 -12.85 -9.86 -3.25
C LEU A 252 -12.90 -10.20 -1.76
N TYR A 253 -12.82 -9.20 -0.88
CA TYR A 253 -12.93 -9.40 0.56
C TYR A 253 -14.26 -10.04 0.97
N GLY A 254 -15.38 -9.46 0.51
CA GLY A 254 -16.71 -9.95 0.85
C GLY A 254 -16.99 -11.33 0.27
N VAL A 255 -16.71 -11.54 -1.02
CA VAL A 255 -17.00 -12.80 -1.73
C VAL A 255 -16.07 -13.92 -1.30
N ALA A 256 -14.77 -13.66 -1.13
CA ALA A 256 -13.85 -14.70 -0.65
C ALA A 256 -14.04 -15.01 0.84
N GLY A 257 -14.46 -14.02 1.63
CA GLY A 257 -14.77 -14.20 3.06
C GLY A 257 -16.09 -14.95 3.30
N LEU A 258 -17.02 -14.86 2.35
CA LEU A 258 -18.17 -15.77 2.25
C LEU A 258 -17.64 -17.12 1.73
N ALA A 259 -17.36 -18.05 2.64
CA ALA A 259 -16.95 -19.41 2.26
C ALA A 259 -17.88 -19.93 1.14
N GLY A 260 -17.28 -20.38 0.02
CA GLY A 260 -17.96 -20.84 -1.20
C GLY A 260 -19.03 -21.92 -0.97
N PRO A 261 -19.69 -22.43 -2.02
CA PRO A 261 -20.97 -23.16 -1.94
C PRO A 261 -20.95 -24.25 -0.87
N GLY A 262 -21.47 -23.92 0.32
CA GLY A 262 -21.18 -24.68 1.52
C GLY A 262 -21.28 -23.87 2.82
N ILE A 263 -22.20 -22.90 2.92
CA ILE A 263 -22.63 -22.35 4.21
C ILE A 263 -23.23 -23.52 5.00
N LYS A 264 -22.39 -24.22 5.76
CA LYS A 264 -22.86 -25.09 6.82
C LYS A 264 -23.49 -24.18 7.88
N PRO A 265 -24.67 -24.50 8.41
CA PRO A 265 -25.28 -23.72 9.49
C PRO A 265 -24.25 -23.51 10.62
N GLY A 266 -24.06 -22.26 11.04
CA GLY A 266 -23.14 -21.90 12.14
C GLY A 266 -21.70 -21.60 11.74
N ARG A 267 -21.37 -21.43 10.45
CA ARG A 267 -20.06 -20.92 10.02
C ARG A 267 -20.13 -19.40 9.80
N ASP A 268 -19.38 -18.65 10.59
CA ASP A 268 -19.25 -17.20 10.45
C ASP A 268 -18.46 -16.82 9.19
N ILE A 269 -18.60 -15.57 8.75
CA ILE A 269 -17.78 -14.99 7.69
C ILE A 269 -16.29 -15.15 8.06
N ASN A 270 -15.49 -15.71 7.15
CA ASN A 270 -14.05 -15.81 7.35
C ASN A 270 -13.34 -14.69 6.59
N ALA A 271 -13.46 -13.49 7.13
CA ALA A 271 -12.88 -12.29 6.56
C ALA A 271 -11.39 -12.20 6.97
N ASP A 272 -10.56 -13.03 6.35
CA ASP A 272 -9.13 -13.14 6.68
C ASP A 272 -8.36 -11.96 6.08
N PHE A 273 -7.89 -11.06 6.95
CA PHE A 273 -7.08 -9.89 6.61
C PHE A 273 -5.80 -10.26 5.85
N PHE A 274 -5.19 -11.41 6.13
CA PHE A 274 -3.99 -11.84 5.42
C PHE A 274 -4.33 -12.29 4.00
N LEU A 275 -5.46 -12.99 3.79
CA LEU A 275 -5.97 -13.30 2.45
C LEU A 275 -6.38 -12.04 1.66
N TYR A 276 -6.85 -11.00 2.36
CA TYR A 276 -7.20 -9.70 1.78
C TYR A 276 -5.98 -8.89 1.31
N VAL A 277 -4.94 -8.84 2.14
CA VAL A 277 -3.70 -8.10 1.86
C VAL A 277 -2.75 -8.88 0.96
N LEU A 278 -2.75 -10.21 1.04
CA LEU A 278 -1.90 -11.12 0.28
C LEU A 278 -2.77 -12.31 -0.10
N LEU A 279 -3.20 -12.43 -1.34
CA LEU A 279 -4.11 -13.49 -1.75
C LEU A 279 -3.45 -14.88 -1.72
N CYS A 280 -3.17 -15.43 -0.53
CA CYS A 280 -2.42 -16.66 -0.29
C CYS A 280 -2.71 -17.30 1.07
N ARG A 281 -3.69 -18.22 1.09
CA ARG A 281 -3.64 -19.41 1.93
C ARG A 281 -4.36 -20.55 1.22
N SER A 282 -3.65 -21.66 0.97
CA SER A 282 -4.31 -22.92 0.63
C SER A 282 -4.93 -23.45 1.91
N THR A 283 -6.17 -23.91 1.80
CA THR A 283 -6.88 -24.61 2.86
C THR A 283 -6.10 -25.86 3.28
N SER A 284 -5.38 -25.81 4.39
CA SER A 284 -5.01 -27.00 5.15
C SER A 284 -5.55 -26.87 6.56
N ASN A 285 -6.52 -27.72 6.87
CA ASN A 285 -6.92 -28.03 8.24
C ASN A 285 -5.66 -28.40 9.02
N SER A 286 -5.31 -27.61 10.03
CA SER A 286 -4.51 -28.10 11.15
C SER A 286 -5.21 -27.70 12.43
N SER A 287 -5.83 -28.71 13.02
CA SER A 287 -6.28 -28.75 14.40
C SER A 287 -5.18 -28.28 15.35
N HIS A 288 -5.49 -27.29 16.19
CA HIS A 288 -4.74 -27.01 17.40
C HIS A 288 -4.72 -28.26 18.31
N PRO A 289 -3.57 -28.65 18.87
CA PRO A 289 -3.52 -29.15 20.23
C PRO A 289 -3.19 -28.01 21.19
N GLN A 290 -3.70 -28.22 22.41
CA GLN A 290 -3.78 -27.35 23.58
C GLN A 290 -2.49 -26.62 23.98
#